data_AF-A0A5C4VIT4-F1
#
_entry.id   AF-A0A5C4VIT4-F1
#
_cell.length_a   1.000
_cell.length_b   1.000
_cell.length_c   1.000
_cell.angle_alpha   90.00
_cell.angle_beta   90.00
_cell.angle_gamma   90.00
#
_symmetry.space_group_name_H-M   'P 1'
#
loop_
_entity.id
_entity.type
_entity.pdbx_description
1 polymer ?
#
loop_
_entity_poly.entity_id
_entity_poly.type
_entity_poly.pdbx_seq_one_letter_code
_entity_poly.pdbx_strand_id
1 'polypeptide(L)'
;MAKRRLRTGPTAALPAKPSQAELLRIVRLADPGARAEGDDIVASDVRVCAPVEADAALTGGELEKVWAVRVAAEGPLPLDFFDRYLAEGLAFRLKGLAVCRAEVSDPADDQESGPAVILPVRPGAEELSPLLEQDEDDEFTFTAGDIRAAIVPQKGQPPSVQELLPFATELTAIELRGDDPAKLGALALELAEALNGLAVDRWRFRFDAAEDLVPPEREGREEPEGRQDTEEGAGESPADGSEEGGESEEAPGATPA
;
A
#
# COMPACT_ATOMS: atom_id res chain seq x y z
N MET A 1 25.53 -0.88 24.32
CA MET A 1 24.45 -0.42 23.42
C MET A 1 23.13 -1.00 23.91
N ALA A 2 22.14 -0.18 24.25
CA ALA A 2 20.82 -0.71 24.63
C ALA A 2 20.07 -1.16 23.37
N LYS A 3 19.58 -2.41 23.32
CA LYS A 3 18.65 -2.85 22.27
C LYS A 3 17.36 -2.03 22.42
N ARG A 4 17.27 -0.92 21.68
CA ARG A 4 16.08 -0.07 21.60
C ARG A 4 15.00 -0.88 20.90
N ARG A 5 14.19 -1.61 21.68
CA ARG A 5 13.08 -2.43 21.16
C ARG A 5 12.22 -1.56 20.26
N LEU A 6 12.26 -1.84 18.95
CA LEU A 6 11.36 -1.24 17.97
C LEU A 6 9.93 -1.67 18.31
N ARG A 7 9.22 -0.82 19.03
CA ARG A 7 7.78 -0.92 19.29
C ARG A 7 7.13 0.40 18.92
N THR A 8 5.90 0.27 18.40
CA THR A 8 4.92 1.33 18.08
C THR A 8 5.30 2.33 16.98
N GLY A 9 5.48 1.83 15.75
CA GLY A 9 5.46 2.64 14.52
C GLY A 9 5.76 1.77 13.28
N PRO A 10 5.11 2.02 12.11
CA PRO A 10 5.53 1.43 10.84
C PRO A 10 7.00 1.73 10.55
N THR A 11 7.72 0.81 9.91
CA THR A 11 9.17 0.94 9.69
C THR A 11 9.52 0.45 8.29
N ALA A 12 10.24 1.27 7.53
CA ALA A 12 10.93 0.80 6.32
C ALA A 12 12.27 0.17 6.73
N ALA A 13 12.47 -1.10 6.38
CA ALA A 13 13.67 -1.87 6.64
C ALA A 13 14.48 -1.99 5.34
N LEU A 14 15.59 -1.25 5.26
CA LEU A 14 16.29 -0.98 4.01
C LEU A 14 17.63 -1.74 3.91
N PRO A 15 18.04 -2.23 2.72
CA PRO A 15 19.28 -2.99 2.55
C PRO A 15 20.55 -2.12 2.68
N ALA A 16 20.43 -0.81 2.46
CA ALA A 16 21.50 0.17 2.55
C ALA A 16 21.06 1.37 3.39
N LYS A 17 22.03 2.13 3.93
CA LYS A 17 21.74 3.37 4.67
C LYS A 17 21.34 4.46 3.68
N PRO A 18 20.08 4.94 3.66
CA PRO A 18 19.73 6.07 2.81
C PRO A 18 20.32 7.36 3.38
N SER A 19 20.52 8.35 2.52
CA SER A 19 20.89 9.70 2.97
C SER A 19 19.66 10.48 3.46
N GLN A 20 19.83 11.44 4.36
CA GLN A 20 18.72 12.31 4.78
C GLN A 20 18.14 13.10 3.60
N ALA A 21 18.98 13.53 2.66
CA ALA A 21 18.55 14.25 1.46
C ALA A 21 17.69 13.38 0.53
N GLU A 22 18.03 12.09 0.39
CA GLU A 22 17.27 11.10 -0.36
C GLU A 22 15.93 10.77 0.30
N LEU A 23 15.92 10.52 1.62
CA LEU A 23 14.68 10.36 2.38
C LEU A 23 13.78 11.59 2.23
N LEU A 24 14.32 12.81 2.38
CA LEU A 24 13.55 14.05 2.25
C LEU A 24 13.01 14.23 0.83
N ARG A 25 13.77 13.87 -0.21
CA ARG A 25 13.29 13.88 -1.61
C ARG A 25 12.09 12.93 -1.78
N ILE A 26 12.17 11.72 -1.25
CA ILE A 26 11.12 10.70 -1.40
C ILE A 26 9.89 11.05 -0.58
N VAL A 27 10.05 11.47 0.69
CA VAL A 27 8.93 11.90 1.54
C VAL A 27 8.18 13.09 0.93
N ARG A 28 8.87 13.97 0.19
CA ARG A 28 8.24 15.11 -0.52
C ARG A 28 7.32 14.74 -1.67
N LEU A 29 7.39 13.52 -2.19
CA LEU A 29 6.41 13.01 -3.13
C LEU A 29 5.06 12.74 -2.42
N ALA A 30 5.09 12.35 -1.14
CA ALA A 30 3.90 12.12 -0.32
C ALA A 30 3.41 13.37 0.43
N ASP A 31 4.32 14.27 0.83
CA ASP A 31 4.02 15.58 1.44
C ASP A 31 4.98 16.67 0.92
N PRO A 32 4.54 17.54 -0.02
CA PRO A 32 5.35 18.66 -0.51
C PRO A 32 5.86 19.60 0.60
N GLY A 33 5.14 19.68 1.72
CA GLY A 33 5.51 20.48 2.90
C GLY A 33 6.64 19.88 3.75
N ALA A 34 7.06 18.65 3.48
CA ALA A 34 8.02 17.92 4.32
C ALA A 34 9.38 18.63 4.43
N ARG A 35 9.95 18.58 5.64
CA ARG A 35 11.18 19.31 6.00
C ARG A 35 12.07 18.50 6.94
N ALA A 36 13.38 18.69 6.83
CA ALA A 36 14.33 18.17 7.81
C ALA A 36 14.17 18.89 9.16
N GLU A 37 14.37 18.15 10.25
CA GLU A 37 14.39 18.66 11.61
C GLU A 37 15.44 17.90 12.44
N GLY A 38 16.65 18.46 12.54
CA GLY A 38 17.82 17.71 13.01
C GLY A 38 18.19 16.62 12.00
N ASP A 39 18.36 15.39 12.48
CA ASP A 39 18.60 14.20 11.64
C ASP A 39 17.28 13.56 11.12
N ASP A 40 16.14 13.95 11.67
CA ASP A 40 14.81 13.43 11.31
C ASP A 40 14.16 14.26 10.18
N ILE A 41 13.04 13.78 9.64
CA ILE A 41 12.17 14.52 8.71
C ILE A 41 10.76 14.58 9.29
N VAL A 42 10.11 15.73 9.19
CA VAL A 42 8.71 15.95 9.58
C VAL A 42 7.88 16.17 8.32
N ALA A 43 6.76 15.46 8.22
CA ALA A 43 5.79 15.50 7.13
C ALA A 43 4.38 15.40 7.73
N SER A 44 3.55 16.42 7.57
CA SER A 44 2.30 16.59 8.34
C SER A 44 2.52 16.31 9.85
N ASP A 45 1.61 15.59 10.50
CA ASP A 45 1.71 15.11 11.89
C ASP A 45 2.56 13.83 12.05
N VAL A 46 3.52 13.57 11.14
CA VAL A 46 4.34 12.35 11.12
C VAL A 46 5.83 12.68 11.07
N ARG A 47 6.62 11.95 11.87
CA ARG A 47 8.09 12.00 11.88
C ARG A 47 8.69 10.73 11.29
N VAL A 48 9.54 10.90 10.27
CA VAL A 48 10.43 9.87 9.74
C VAL A 48 11.77 10.00 10.48
N CYS A 49 12.08 9.02 11.31
CA CYS A 49 13.30 9.02 12.12
C CYS A 49 14.55 8.72 11.30
N ALA A 50 15.69 9.28 11.72
CA ALA A 50 17.00 9.01 11.16
C ALA A 50 17.31 7.50 11.07
N PRO A 51 17.95 7.02 9.97
CA PRO A 51 18.25 5.60 9.78
C PRO A 51 19.15 5.03 10.87
N VAL A 52 18.71 3.93 11.49
CA VAL A 52 19.50 3.17 12.47
C VAL A 52 19.74 1.74 11.99
N GLU A 53 20.98 1.28 12.16
CA GLU A 53 21.35 -0.11 11.90
C GLU A 53 20.57 -1.06 12.83
N ALA A 54 20.00 -2.11 12.26
CA ALA A 54 19.14 -3.07 12.92
C ALA A 54 19.60 -4.51 12.66
N ASP A 55 19.14 -5.40 13.53
CA ASP A 55 19.36 -6.84 13.49
C ASP A 55 18.55 -7.45 12.32
N ALA A 56 19.11 -8.36 11.53
CA ALA A 56 18.43 -9.02 10.40
C ALA A 56 17.12 -9.73 10.83
N ALA A 57 17.02 -10.12 12.10
CA ALA A 57 15.78 -10.64 12.69
C ALA A 57 14.60 -9.65 12.65
N LEU A 58 14.81 -8.35 12.35
CA LEU A 58 13.73 -7.38 12.12
C LEU A 58 12.86 -7.73 10.90
N THR A 59 13.47 -8.33 9.87
CA THR A 59 12.80 -8.75 8.62
C THR A 59 12.76 -10.27 8.48
N GLY A 60 12.72 -11.00 9.61
CA GLY A 60 12.74 -12.47 9.62
C GLY A 60 14.04 -13.11 9.09
N GLY A 61 15.05 -12.31 8.71
CA GLY A 61 16.26 -12.77 8.03
C GLY A 61 16.28 -12.51 6.51
N GLU A 62 15.22 -11.96 5.91
CA GLU A 62 15.14 -11.69 4.46
C GLU A 62 16.18 -10.67 3.95
N LEU A 63 16.70 -9.80 4.82
CA LEU A 63 17.75 -8.85 4.51
C LEU A 63 18.97 -9.11 5.40
N GLU A 64 20.13 -9.37 4.79
CA GLU A 64 21.39 -9.61 5.52
C GLU A 64 21.84 -8.39 6.34
N LYS A 65 21.54 -7.18 5.85
CA LYS A 65 21.84 -5.89 6.48
C LYS A 65 20.58 -5.05 6.49
N VAL A 66 20.26 -4.47 7.64
CA VAL A 66 19.01 -3.72 7.80
C VAL A 66 19.29 -2.33 8.36
N TRP A 67 18.81 -1.31 7.65
CA TRP A 67 18.70 0.06 8.13
C TRP A 67 17.23 0.37 8.36
N ALA A 68 16.85 0.44 9.62
CA ALA A 68 15.48 0.75 10.02
C ALA A 68 15.24 2.27 9.98
N VAL A 69 14.30 2.68 9.14
CA VAL A 69 13.74 4.02 9.06
C VAL A 69 12.33 3.96 9.64
N ARG A 70 12.19 4.34 10.90
CA ARG A 70 10.92 4.28 11.63
C ARG A 70 10.07 5.51 11.31
N VAL A 71 8.81 5.27 10.97
CA VAL A 71 7.77 6.29 10.86
C VAL A 71 6.97 6.33 12.16
N ALA A 72 6.74 7.52 12.71
CA ALA A 72 6.04 7.71 13.98
C ALA A 72 5.08 8.91 13.87
N ALA A 73 3.78 8.68 14.10
CA ALA A 73 2.81 9.75 14.24
C ALA A 73 3.06 10.56 15.53
N GLU A 74 2.99 11.89 15.42
CA GLU A 74 3.07 12.83 16.55
C GLU A 74 1.68 13.24 17.06
N GLY A 75 0.63 13.05 16.25
CA GLY A 75 -0.78 13.31 16.60
C GLY A 75 -1.51 12.14 17.29
N PRO A 76 -2.73 12.39 17.83
CA PRO A 76 -3.57 11.32 18.38
C PRO A 76 -4.07 10.38 17.28
N LEU A 77 -4.05 9.07 17.55
CA LEU A 77 -4.62 8.07 16.64
C LEU A 77 -6.15 8.24 16.50
N PRO A 78 -6.74 7.97 15.33
CA PRO A 78 -6.11 7.51 14.09
C PRO A 78 -6.02 8.63 13.03
N LEU A 79 -4.79 9.05 12.67
CA LEU A 79 -4.57 9.61 11.34
C LEU A 79 -4.52 8.45 10.34
N ASP A 80 -5.52 8.40 9.46
CA ASP A 80 -5.53 8.05 8.01
C ASP A 80 -4.64 6.93 7.40
N PHE A 81 -3.91 6.14 8.19
CA PHE A 81 -2.90 5.16 7.73
C PHE A 81 -1.71 5.78 6.94
N PHE A 82 -1.55 7.10 6.93
CA PHE A 82 -0.43 7.75 6.23
C PHE A 82 0.93 7.31 6.76
N ASP A 83 1.06 7.02 8.06
CA ASP A 83 2.29 6.49 8.66
C ASP A 83 2.69 5.13 8.07
N ARG A 84 1.71 4.26 7.81
CA ARG A 84 1.90 2.96 7.15
C ARG A 84 2.27 3.13 5.68
N TYR A 85 1.51 3.92 4.94
CA TYR A 85 1.79 4.17 3.51
C TYR A 85 3.14 4.86 3.30
N LEU A 86 3.53 5.77 4.18
CA LEU A 86 4.85 6.41 4.11
C LEU A 86 5.98 5.38 4.32
N ALA A 87 5.81 4.42 5.24
CA ALA A 87 6.79 3.34 5.44
C ALA A 87 6.84 2.37 4.24
N GLU A 88 5.69 1.96 3.70
CA GLU A 88 5.62 1.06 2.54
C GLU A 88 6.17 1.73 1.26
N GLY A 89 5.79 2.97 0.97
CA GLY A 89 6.28 3.71 -0.21
C GLY A 89 7.77 4.11 -0.12
N LEU A 90 8.31 4.29 1.10
CA LEU A 90 9.76 4.40 1.34
C LEU A 90 10.45 3.06 1.08
N ALA A 91 9.92 1.97 1.62
CA ALA A 91 10.47 0.62 1.44
C ALA A 91 10.49 0.20 -0.04
N PHE A 92 9.39 0.42 -0.77
CA PHE A 92 9.30 0.21 -2.23
C PHE A 92 10.45 0.93 -2.96
N ARG A 93 10.52 2.26 -2.85
CA ARG A 93 11.49 3.10 -3.59
C ARG A 93 12.95 2.84 -3.21
N LEU A 94 13.20 2.37 -1.99
CA LEU A 94 14.55 2.10 -1.46
C LEU A 94 14.88 0.61 -1.39
N LYS A 95 14.17 -0.23 -2.16
CA LYS A 95 14.43 -1.68 -2.32
C LYS A 95 14.44 -2.45 -0.99
N GLY A 96 13.60 -2.03 -0.05
CA GLY A 96 13.47 -2.61 1.28
C GLY A 96 12.07 -3.14 1.58
N LEU A 97 11.90 -3.66 2.79
CA LEU A 97 10.67 -4.27 3.28
C LEU A 97 9.94 -3.32 4.22
N ALA A 98 8.62 -3.45 4.32
CA ALA A 98 7.83 -2.76 5.34
C ALA A 98 7.68 -3.68 6.56
N VAL A 99 7.84 -3.13 7.76
CA VAL A 99 7.60 -3.83 9.02
C VAL A 99 6.56 -3.04 9.83
N CYS A 100 5.39 -3.63 10.01
CA CYS A 100 4.27 -3.02 10.73
C CYS A 100 3.60 -4.07 11.61
N ARG A 101 3.30 -3.74 12.88
CA ARG A 101 2.62 -4.66 13.83
C ARG A 101 3.29 -6.04 14.03
N ALA A 102 4.59 -6.14 13.71
CA ALA A 102 5.39 -7.38 13.66
C ALA A 102 5.09 -8.33 12.49
N GLU A 103 4.31 -7.87 11.51
CA GLU A 103 4.27 -8.42 10.16
C GLU A 103 5.38 -7.76 9.32
N VAL A 104 6.01 -8.56 8.47
CA VAL A 104 6.94 -8.12 7.43
C VAL A 104 6.19 -8.26 6.11
N SER A 105 6.21 -7.23 5.28
CA SER A 105 5.63 -7.26 3.94
C SER A 105 6.60 -6.71 2.92
N ASP A 106 6.57 -7.27 1.71
CA ASP A 106 7.21 -6.67 0.56
C ASP A 106 6.22 -5.76 -0.18
N PRO A 107 6.44 -4.43 -0.22
CA PRO A 107 5.63 -3.52 -1.03
C PRO A 107 5.65 -3.84 -2.54
N ALA A 108 6.62 -4.61 -3.03
CA ALA A 108 6.76 -5.02 -4.42
C ALA A 108 5.92 -6.26 -4.81
N ASP A 109 5.45 -7.05 -3.83
CA ASP A 109 4.65 -8.26 -4.08
C ASP A 109 3.14 -7.97 -4.05
N ASP A 110 2.72 -6.87 -3.42
CA ASP A 110 1.32 -6.48 -3.31
C ASP A 110 0.84 -5.78 -4.59
N GLN A 111 0.12 -6.52 -5.43
CA GLN A 111 -0.49 -6.05 -6.68
C GLN A 111 -1.99 -5.72 -6.52
N GLU A 112 -2.59 -5.85 -5.33
CA GLU A 112 -4.03 -5.66 -5.16
C GLU A 112 -4.46 -4.19 -5.39
N SER A 113 -3.54 -3.22 -5.33
CA SER A 113 -3.81 -1.80 -5.57
C SER A 113 -2.88 -1.17 -6.60
N GLY A 114 -3.47 -0.55 -7.62
CA GLY A 114 -2.77 0.29 -8.61
C GLY A 114 -2.70 1.77 -8.19
N PRO A 115 -2.23 2.64 -9.10
CA PRO A 115 -2.18 4.09 -8.90
C PRO A 115 -3.57 4.73 -8.97
N ALA A 116 -3.64 6.01 -8.59
CA ALA A 116 -4.84 6.82 -8.69
C ALA A 116 -4.54 8.23 -9.21
N VAL A 117 -5.52 8.84 -9.86
CA VAL A 117 -5.50 10.26 -10.23
C VAL A 117 -6.46 11.02 -9.32
N ILE A 118 -5.95 11.91 -8.48
CA ILE A 118 -6.77 12.73 -7.57
C ILE A 118 -7.14 14.04 -8.26
N LEU A 119 -8.44 14.37 -8.20
CA LEU A 119 -9.06 15.49 -8.89
C LEU A 119 -9.75 16.44 -7.89
N PRO A 120 -9.74 17.77 -8.14
CA PRO A 120 -10.42 18.75 -7.28
C PRO A 120 -11.95 18.73 -7.41
N VAL A 121 -12.46 18.11 -8.48
CA VAL A 121 -13.88 17.93 -8.79
C VAL A 121 -14.08 16.58 -9.48
N ARG A 122 -15.29 16.01 -9.39
CA ARG A 122 -15.64 14.80 -10.15
C ARG A 122 -15.75 15.15 -11.65
N PRO A 123 -15.04 14.43 -12.54
CA PRO A 123 -15.15 14.63 -13.98
C PRO A 123 -16.47 14.02 -14.51
N GLY A 124 -16.99 14.59 -15.59
CA GLY A 124 -18.12 14.04 -16.34
C GLY A 124 -17.69 12.99 -17.37
N ALA A 125 -18.61 12.12 -17.80
CA ALA A 125 -18.34 11.10 -18.81
C ALA A 125 -17.83 11.69 -20.15
N GLU A 126 -18.31 12.87 -20.55
CA GLU A 126 -17.80 13.56 -21.75
C GLU A 126 -16.32 13.92 -21.64
N GLU A 127 -15.84 14.32 -20.45
CA GLU A 127 -14.43 14.66 -20.19
C GLU A 127 -13.52 13.42 -20.17
N LEU A 128 -14.07 12.25 -19.82
CA LEU A 128 -13.35 10.98 -19.78
C LEU A 128 -13.35 10.23 -21.11
N SER A 129 -14.39 10.41 -21.94
CA SER A 129 -14.57 9.74 -23.24
C SER A 129 -13.40 9.81 -24.24
N PRO A 130 -12.48 10.80 -24.22
CA PRO A 130 -11.29 10.76 -25.08
C PRO A 130 -10.26 9.70 -24.69
N LEU A 131 -10.28 9.22 -23.44
CA LEU A 131 -9.27 8.33 -22.85
C LEU A 131 -9.85 7.02 -22.31
N LEU A 132 -11.11 7.03 -21.87
CA LEU A 132 -11.77 5.90 -21.22
C LEU A 132 -13.15 5.62 -21.84
N GLU A 133 -13.49 4.34 -21.98
CA GLU A 133 -14.82 3.88 -22.34
C GLU A 133 -15.65 3.65 -21.06
N GLN A 134 -16.91 4.11 -21.00
CA GLN A 134 -17.77 3.91 -19.83
C GLN A 134 -18.38 2.50 -19.83
N ASP A 135 -18.46 1.87 -18.66
CA ASP A 135 -19.14 0.58 -18.49
C ASP A 135 -20.67 0.77 -18.70
N GLU A 136 -21.30 -0.13 -19.46
CA GLU A 136 -22.74 -0.05 -19.76
C GLU A 136 -23.61 -0.29 -18.52
N ASP A 137 -23.09 -1.01 -17.51
CA ASP A 137 -23.81 -1.41 -16.30
C ASP A 137 -23.48 -0.55 -15.05
N ASP A 138 -22.44 0.30 -15.07
CA ASP A 138 -22.01 1.12 -13.93
C ASP A 138 -21.47 2.51 -14.34
N GLU A 139 -22.21 3.56 -13.99
CA GLU A 139 -21.86 4.97 -14.26
C GLU A 139 -20.48 5.38 -13.74
N PHE A 140 -19.95 4.71 -12.71
CA PHE A 140 -18.67 5.04 -12.07
C PHE A 140 -17.50 4.14 -12.49
N THR A 141 -17.75 3.11 -13.29
CA THR A 141 -16.70 2.24 -13.86
C THR A 141 -16.44 2.59 -15.32
N PHE A 142 -15.16 2.59 -15.68
CA PHE A 142 -14.66 2.85 -17.01
C PHE A 142 -13.52 1.87 -17.35
N THR A 143 -13.18 1.74 -18.62
CA THR A 143 -12.10 0.89 -19.10
C THR A 143 -11.19 1.61 -20.11
N ALA A 144 -9.96 1.14 -20.22
CA ALA A 144 -9.02 1.51 -21.27
C ALA A 144 -8.23 0.25 -21.67
N GLY A 145 -8.76 -0.50 -22.63
CA GLY A 145 -8.22 -1.81 -23.00
C GLY A 145 -8.34 -2.81 -21.85
N ASP A 146 -7.21 -3.26 -21.32
CA ASP A 146 -7.11 -4.18 -20.18
C ASP A 146 -7.15 -3.49 -18.80
N ILE A 147 -7.15 -2.16 -18.75
CA ILE A 147 -7.20 -1.39 -17.50
C ILE A 147 -8.65 -1.08 -17.13
N ARG A 148 -9.03 -1.34 -15.86
CA ARG A 148 -10.25 -0.83 -15.24
C ARG A 148 -9.96 0.46 -14.47
N ALA A 149 -10.76 1.48 -14.68
CA ALA A 149 -10.76 2.73 -13.93
C ALA A 149 -12.07 2.86 -13.13
N ALA A 150 -11.98 3.24 -11.85
CA ALA A 150 -13.15 3.44 -11.00
C ALA A 150 -13.14 4.84 -10.38
N ILE A 151 -14.22 5.59 -10.55
CA ILE A 151 -14.40 6.91 -9.95
C ILE A 151 -14.92 6.75 -8.52
N VAL A 152 -14.13 7.14 -7.53
CA VAL A 152 -14.49 7.05 -6.11
C VAL A 152 -14.29 8.38 -5.38
N PRO A 153 -15.09 8.70 -4.34
CA PRO A 153 -14.78 9.81 -3.44
C PRO A 153 -13.43 9.60 -2.77
N GLN A 154 -12.52 10.57 -2.86
CA GLN A 154 -11.21 10.47 -2.21
C GLN A 154 -11.40 10.55 -0.68
N LYS A 155 -11.07 9.46 0.01
CA LYS A 155 -11.13 9.40 1.47
C LYS A 155 -9.94 10.15 2.07
N GLY A 156 -10.20 11.02 3.04
CA GLY A 156 -9.17 11.85 3.68
C GLY A 156 -8.57 12.89 2.73
N GLN A 157 -7.49 13.53 3.16
CA GLN A 157 -6.77 14.55 2.41
C GLN A 157 -5.27 14.24 2.51
N PRO A 158 -4.74 13.31 1.68
CA PRO A 158 -3.32 12.97 1.73
C PRO A 158 -2.49 14.24 1.47
N PRO A 159 -1.37 14.48 2.18
CA PRO A 159 -0.66 15.77 2.10
C PRO A 159 -0.25 16.18 0.69
N SER A 160 -0.03 15.21 -0.20
CA SER A 160 0.21 15.39 -1.63
C SER A 160 -0.89 16.17 -2.38
N VAL A 161 -2.11 16.33 -1.84
CA VAL A 161 -3.20 17.09 -2.50
C VAL A 161 -3.27 18.58 -2.12
N GLN A 162 -2.37 19.08 -1.26
CA GLN A 162 -2.40 20.47 -0.78
C GLN A 162 -2.50 21.53 -1.89
N GLU A 163 -1.91 21.28 -3.05
CA GLU A 163 -1.95 22.17 -4.21
C GLU A 163 -3.31 22.19 -4.94
N LEU A 164 -4.13 21.14 -4.80
CA LEU A 164 -5.49 21.06 -5.35
C LEU A 164 -6.54 21.71 -4.43
N LEU A 165 -6.29 21.73 -3.11
CA LEU A 165 -7.24 22.21 -2.10
C LEU A 165 -7.77 23.65 -2.30
N PRO A 166 -7.02 24.63 -2.84
CA PRO A 166 -7.57 25.97 -3.14
C PRO A 166 -8.72 25.97 -4.16
N PHE A 167 -8.88 24.88 -4.92
CA PHE A 167 -9.85 24.74 -6.01
C PHE A 167 -10.86 23.60 -5.76
N ALA A 168 -10.62 22.73 -4.78
CA ALA A 168 -11.41 21.54 -4.55
C ALA A 168 -12.69 21.80 -3.76
N THR A 169 -13.83 21.33 -4.27
CA THR A 169 -15.11 21.30 -3.54
C THR A 169 -15.34 19.94 -2.88
N GLU A 170 -15.00 18.86 -3.57
CA GLU A 170 -14.99 17.47 -3.09
C GLU A 170 -13.91 16.72 -3.86
N LEU A 171 -12.89 16.20 -3.15
CA LEU A 171 -11.82 15.44 -3.80
C LEU A 171 -12.37 14.12 -4.35
N THR A 172 -12.08 13.85 -5.61
CA THR A 172 -12.42 12.59 -6.30
C THR A 172 -11.13 11.88 -6.68
N ALA A 173 -11.13 10.55 -6.71
CA ALA A 173 -10.04 9.75 -7.26
C ALA A 173 -10.54 8.87 -8.39
N ILE A 174 -9.77 8.80 -9.48
CA ILE A 174 -9.88 7.72 -10.46
C ILE A 174 -8.85 6.67 -10.04
N GLU A 175 -9.29 5.53 -9.50
CA GLU A 175 -8.40 4.42 -9.13
C GLU A 175 -8.25 3.46 -10.31
N LEU A 176 -7.01 3.17 -10.72
CA LEU A 176 -6.71 2.29 -11.84
C LEU A 176 -6.33 0.89 -11.35
N ARG A 177 -6.77 -0.14 -12.07
CA ARG A 177 -6.55 -1.57 -11.78
C ARG A 177 -6.20 -2.31 -13.07
N GLY A 178 -5.17 -3.16 -13.03
CA GLY A 178 -4.66 -3.95 -14.16
C GLY A 178 -3.31 -4.55 -13.82
N ASP A 179 -2.78 -5.41 -14.70
CA ASP A 179 -1.61 -6.25 -14.40
C ASP A 179 -0.26 -5.62 -14.81
N ASP A 180 -0.27 -4.47 -15.51
CA ASP A 180 0.91 -3.81 -16.05
C ASP A 180 1.12 -2.42 -15.40
N PRO A 181 2.05 -2.29 -14.42
CA PRO A 181 2.33 -1.03 -13.74
C PRO A 181 2.76 0.11 -14.67
N ALA A 182 3.43 -0.19 -15.78
CA ALA A 182 3.91 0.83 -16.71
C ALA A 182 2.75 1.40 -17.55
N LYS A 183 1.82 0.56 -18.03
CA LYS A 183 0.59 1.05 -18.67
C LYS A 183 -0.28 1.84 -17.69
N LEU A 184 -0.44 1.35 -16.45
CA LEU A 184 -1.19 2.04 -15.41
C LEU A 184 -0.60 3.42 -15.11
N GLY A 185 0.73 3.53 -15.03
CA GLY A 185 1.44 4.79 -14.83
C GLY A 185 1.25 5.76 -16.01
N ALA A 186 1.35 5.27 -17.24
CA ALA A 186 1.14 6.07 -18.44
C ALA A 186 -0.28 6.66 -18.50
N LEU A 187 -1.31 5.81 -18.31
CA LEU A 187 -2.70 6.26 -18.31
C LEU A 187 -3.01 7.23 -17.16
N ALA A 188 -2.44 7.00 -15.97
CA ALA A 188 -2.59 7.91 -14.83
C ALA A 188 -1.99 9.30 -15.09
N LEU A 189 -0.83 9.37 -15.76
CA LEU A 189 -0.20 10.64 -16.13
C LEU A 189 -1.03 11.36 -17.21
N GLU A 190 -1.51 10.65 -18.22
CA GLU A 190 -2.36 11.22 -19.29
C GLU A 190 -3.70 11.75 -18.74
N LEU A 191 -4.37 10.99 -17.85
CA LEU A 191 -5.56 11.44 -17.13
C LEU A 191 -5.27 12.64 -16.21
N ALA A 192 -4.13 12.67 -15.54
CA ALA A 192 -3.76 13.79 -14.68
C ALA A 192 -3.49 15.07 -15.49
N GLU A 193 -2.85 14.97 -16.66
CA GLU A 193 -2.67 16.11 -17.56
C GLU A 193 -4.01 16.60 -18.12
N ALA A 194 -4.83 15.70 -18.67
CA ALA A 194 -6.11 16.04 -19.30
C ALA A 194 -7.11 16.68 -18.32
N LEU A 195 -7.16 16.19 -17.07
CA LEU A 195 -8.14 16.60 -16.06
C LEU A 195 -7.59 17.60 -15.03
N ASN A 196 -6.36 18.09 -15.21
CA ASN A 196 -5.64 18.95 -14.25
C ASN A 196 -5.58 18.34 -12.83
N GLY A 197 -5.32 17.03 -12.80
CA GLY A 197 -5.26 16.19 -11.61
C GLY A 197 -3.86 15.99 -11.05
N LEU A 198 -3.77 15.05 -10.12
CA LEU A 198 -2.52 14.60 -9.51
C LEU A 198 -2.40 13.08 -9.59
N ALA A 199 -1.47 12.59 -10.40
CA ALA A 199 -1.09 11.19 -10.43
C ALA A 199 -0.34 10.81 -9.14
N VAL A 200 -0.83 9.78 -8.44
CA VAL A 200 -0.20 9.23 -7.23
C VAL A 200 -0.22 7.71 -7.24
N ASP A 201 0.79 7.09 -6.64
CA ASP A 201 0.85 5.64 -6.49
C ASP A 201 -0.17 5.12 -5.45
N ARG A 202 -0.20 3.80 -5.27
CA ARG A 202 -1.02 3.11 -4.26
C ARG A 202 -0.82 3.62 -2.81
N TRP A 203 0.35 4.20 -2.50
CA TRP A 203 0.70 4.80 -1.21
C TRP A 203 0.49 6.32 -1.15
N ARG A 204 -0.08 6.91 -2.21
CA ARG A 204 -0.38 8.33 -2.39
C ARG A 204 0.86 9.24 -2.51
N PHE A 205 2.00 8.66 -2.89
CA PHE A 205 3.18 9.41 -3.34
C PHE A 205 2.96 9.84 -4.79
N ARG A 206 3.24 11.11 -5.10
CA ARG A 206 3.34 11.63 -6.46
C ARG A 206 4.40 10.87 -7.26
N PHE A 207 4.16 10.72 -8.56
CA PHE A 207 5.14 10.24 -9.53
C PHE A 207 5.06 11.08 -10.81
N ASP A 208 6.16 11.16 -11.55
CA ASP A 208 6.25 11.92 -12.81
C ASP A 208 6.67 11.06 -14.02
N ALA A 209 7.04 9.80 -13.79
CA ALA A 209 7.33 8.81 -14.82
C ALA A 209 6.54 7.51 -14.56
N ALA A 210 6.10 6.81 -15.61
CA ALA A 210 5.37 5.55 -15.46
C ALA A 210 6.25 4.45 -14.81
N GLU A 211 7.56 4.53 -15.04
CA GLU A 211 8.60 3.67 -14.51
C GLU A 211 8.72 3.76 -12.98
N ASP A 212 8.26 4.84 -12.34
CA ASP A 212 8.25 4.99 -10.87
C ASP A 212 7.31 3.97 -10.18
N LEU A 213 6.36 3.38 -10.93
CA LEU A 213 5.45 2.34 -10.43
C LEU A 213 5.99 0.92 -10.62
N VAL A 214 7.05 0.75 -11.41
CA VAL A 214 7.62 -0.59 -11.69
C VAL A 214 8.41 -1.05 -10.46
N PRO A 215 8.12 -2.23 -9.89
CA PRO A 215 8.85 -2.75 -8.73
C PRO A 215 10.36 -2.83 -8.99
N PRO A 216 11.20 -2.20 -8.15
CA PRO A 216 12.62 -2.13 -8.43
C PRO A 216 13.30 -3.48 -8.17
N GLU A 217 14.10 -3.94 -9.14
CA GLU A 217 14.89 -5.18 -9.04
C GLU A 217 15.72 -5.22 -7.75
N ARG A 218 15.62 -6.31 -6.99
CA ARG A 218 16.50 -6.60 -5.85
C ARG A 218 17.48 -7.69 -6.23
N GLU A 219 18.76 -7.47 -5.94
CA GLU A 219 19.78 -8.50 -6.09
C GLU A 219 19.42 -9.69 -5.18
N GLY A 220 19.30 -10.89 -5.75
CA GLY A 220 18.97 -12.12 -5.02
C GLY A 220 17.49 -12.47 -4.90
N ARG A 221 16.56 -11.75 -5.56
CA ARG A 221 15.16 -12.21 -5.68
C ARG A 221 15.12 -13.42 -6.63
N GLU A 222 14.79 -14.60 -6.10
CA GLU A 222 14.20 -15.66 -6.91
C GLU A 222 12.80 -15.18 -7.34
N GLU A 223 12.54 -15.13 -8.64
CA GLU A 223 11.20 -14.79 -9.13
C GLU A 223 10.19 -15.83 -8.62
N PRO A 224 8.96 -15.44 -8.25
CA PRO A 224 7.93 -16.42 -7.96
C PRO A 224 7.59 -17.16 -9.26
N GLU A 225 8.21 -18.33 -9.49
CA GLU A 225 7.84 -19.24 -10.56
C GLU A 225 6.32 -19.43 -10.50
N GLY A 226 5.65 -19.12 -11.62
CA GLY A 226 4.20 -19.00 -11.65
C GLY A 226 3.52 -20.24 -11.07
N ARG A 227 2.55 -20.03 -10.17
CA ARG A 227 1.71 -21.11 -9.65
C ARG A 227 1.09 -21.85 -10.84
N GLN A 228 1.62 -23.03 -11.14
CA GLN A 228 0.93 -23.97 -11.99
C GLN A 228 -0.26 -24.47 -11.18
N ASP A 229 -1.45 -24.00 -11.55
CA ASP A 229 -2.70 -24.57 -11.05
C ASP A 229 -2.79 -26.03 -11.50
N THR A 230 -2.39 -26.94 -10.62
CA THR A 230 -2.67 -28.37 -10.79
C THR A 230 -4.15 -28.63 -10.51
N GLU A 231 -4.98 -28.37 -11.52
CA GLU A 231 -6.21 -29.13 -11.70
C GLU A 231 -5.87 -30.59 -12.05
N GLU A 232 -5.97 -31.49 -11.08
CA GLU A 232 -6.30 -32.92 -11.22
C GLU A 232 -6.25 -33.56 -9.82
N GLY A 233 -7.21 -34.34 -9.34
CA GLY A 233 -8.49 -34.77 -9.93
C GLY A 233 -9.37 -35.45 -8.86
N ALA A 234 -10.56 -35.90 -9.27
CA ALA A 234 -11.55 -36.49 -8.36
C ALA A 234 -11.08 -37.81 -7.69
N GLY A 235 -11.52 -38.05 -6.46
CA GLY A 235 -11.26 -39.27 -5.70
C GLY A 235 -12.41 -39.58 -4.72
N GLU A 236 -13.25 -40.53 -5.12
CA GLU A 236 -14.52 -40.94 -4.50
C GLU A 236 -14.52 -41.18 -2.98
N SER A 237 -15.63 -40.81 -2.32
CA SER A 237 -16.06 -41.43 -1.07
C SER A 237 -16.36 -42.92 -1.28
N PRO A 238 -16.17 -43.75 -0.24
CA PRO A 238 -17.33 -44.52 0.21
C PRO A 238 -17.54 -44.48 1.73
N ALA A 239 -18.79 -44.71 2.13
CA ALA A 239 -19.19 -44.87 3.52
C ALA A 239 -19.34 -46.36 3.89
N ASP A 240 -18.86 -46.74 5.07
CA ASP A 240 -19.32 -47.83 5.95
C ASP A 240 -18.50 -47.72 7.25
N GLY A 241 -18.93 -48.12 8.45
CA GLY A 241 -20.17 -48.75 8.92
C GLY A 241 -19.96 -49.28 10.36
N SER A 242 -21.04 -49.48 11.13
CA SER A 242 -21.09 -50.08 12.50
C SER A 242 -20.46 -49.26 13.66
N GLU A 243 -21.18 -48.87 14.72
CA GLU A 243 -21.72 -49.68 15.86
C GLU A 243 -20.60 -50.11 16.84
N GLU A 244 -20.73 -50.11 18.18
CA GLU A 244 -21.88 -50.09 19.08
C GLU A 244 -21.46 -49.70 20.54
N GLY A 245 -22.41 -49.41 21.45
CA GLY A 245 -22.26 -49.75 22.89
C GLY A 245 -22.36 -48.66 23.99
N GLY A 246 -23.38 -48.77 24.86
CA GLY A 246 -23.47 -48.17 26.22
C GLY A 246 -24.15 -46.78 26.30
N GLU A 247 -25.31 -46.52 26.92
CA GLU A 247 -25.84 -46.95 28.23
C GLU A 247 -24.80 -46.78 29.36
N SER A 248 -24.95 -45.95 30.42
CA SER A 248 -26.01 -45.03 30.89
C SER A 248 -25.37 -43.93 31.81
N GLU A 249 -25.98 -43.10 32.68
CA GLU A 249 -27.37 -42.91 33.17
C GLU A 249 -27.55 -41.47 33.79
N GLU A 250 -28.71 -41.21 34.42
CA GLU A 250 -29.05 -40.13 35.39
C GLU A 250 -28.53 -38.67 35.25
N ALA A 251 -29.46 -37.79 34.92
CA ALA A 251 -29.68 -36.51 35.61
C ALA A 251 -30.88 -36.67 36.59
N PRO A 252 -31.27 -35.70 37.46
CA PRO A 252 -30.77 -34.34 37.66
C PRO A 252 -30.48 -33.94 39.14
N GLY A 253 -29.86 -32.77 39.36
CA GLY A 253 -29.69 -32.18 40.71
C GLY A 253 -29.83 -30.66 40.68
N ALA A 254 -30.98 -30.14 41.10
CA ALA A 254 -31.35 -28.73 40.95
C ALA A 254 -31.14 -27.88 42.23
N THR A 255 -30.28 -26.86 42.13
CA THR A 255 -30.42 -25.51 42.73
C THR A 255 -30.59 -25.41 44.28
N PRO A 256 -30.93 -24.24 44.86
CA PRO A 256 -30.12 -23.02 45.05
C PRO A 256 -29.81 -22.70 46.54
N ALA A 257 -28.83 -21.82 46.78
CA ALA A 257 -28.90 -20.70 47.74
C ALA A 257 -27.76 -19.70 47.50
#